data_AF-A0A0N4ZAW6-F1
#
_entry.id   AF-A0A0N4ZAW6-F1
#
_cell.length_a   1.000
_cell.length_b   1.000
_cell.length_c   1.000
_cell.angle_alpha   90.00
_cell.angle_beta   90.00
_cell.angle_gamma   90.00
#
_symmetry.space_group_name_H-M   'P 1'
#
loop_
_entity.id
_entity.type
_entity.pdbx_description
1 polymer ?
#
loop_
_entity_poly.entity_id
_entity_poly.type
_entity_poly.pdbx_seq_one_letter_code
_entity_poly.pdbx_strand_id
1 'polypeptide(L)'
;MSNQIPKNPMRFRVYHGINSTTYDVTEVETVEYSKIIFSTQNQGILDEFVKYCNDRIWKVNTEKAYTDIQDYYDNLEMPDFCYQEPFLIDYRKSLTARSIVYKKMFLRVYNEREKEVILNFTVSNYIKFTKMDLLSLLSYIEKFKPKTKEFKFPTDLNSFEQVPVIDFNENERTVYRVEEYLENLYQNIVLIYSTIYSDRNSDRSYRTMIINVISYLKGEAAHITSFMEKNNLRTKFMKRYVLKNLGKYITNFEEELSSSLDSRISELTTMEKDVSQYLSNIFQKKKY
;
A
#
# COMPACT_ATOMS: atom_id res chain seq x y z
N MET A 1 5.43 28.78 19.23
CA MET A 1 6.08 27.71 18.44
C MET A 1 6.16 28.22 17.01
N SER A 2 7.35 28.29 16.41
CA SER A 2 7.50 28.82 15.05
C SER A 2 6.79 27.89 14.06
N ASN A 3 5.85 28.42 13.29
CA ASN A 3 5.25 27.76 12.12
C ASN A 3 6.33 27.55 11.05
N GLN A 4 7.24 26.61 11.26
CA GLN A 4 8.12 26.16 10.19
C GLN A 4 7.25 25.41 9.19
N ILE A 5 6.96 26.10 8.11
CA ILE A 5 6.25 25.57 6.95
C ILE A 5 7.10 24.41 6.41
N PRO A 6 6.57 23.18 6.29
CA PRO A 6 7.31 22.06 5.71
C PRO A 6 7.81 22.44 4.31
N LYS A 7 9.11 22.26 4.11
CA LYS A 7 9.81 22.72 2.90
C LYS A 7 9.45 21.86 1.69
N ASN A 8 9.08 20.60 1.88
CA ASN A 8 8.82 19.66 0.80
C ASN A 8 7.49 18.91 1.01
N PRO A 9 6.59 18.89 0.00
CA PRO A 9 5.48 17.95 -0.02
C PRO A 9 5.99 16.51 -0.18
N MET A 10 5.21 15.53 0.28
CA MET A 10 5.53 14.10 0.09
C MET A 10 5.73 13.82 -1.40
N ARG A 11 6.87 13.21 -1.72
CA ARG A 11 7.30 12.93 -3.09
C ARG A 11 8.01 11.60 -3.18
N PHE A 12 7.89 10.92 -4.31
CA PHE A 12 8.78 9.83 -4.69
C PHE A 12 9.31 10.04 -6.09
N ARG A 13 10.46 9.46 -6.41
CA ARG A 13 11.08 9.55 -7.73
C ARG A 13 11.26 8.17 -8.32
N VAL A 14 10.93 8.02 -9.60
CA VAL A 14 11.11 6.79 -10.36
C VAL A 14 12.06 7.04 -11.51
N TYR A 15 13.10 6.21 -11.63
CA TYR A 15 14.02 6.25 -12.78
C TYR A 15 13.74 5.10 -13.75
N HIS A 16 13.68 5.42 -15.05
CA HIS A 16 13.63 4.48 -16.17
C HIS A 16 14.69 4.88 -17.19
N GLY A 17 15.82 4.19 -17.23
CA GLY A 17 16.99 4.65 -17.99
C GLY A 17 17.50 5.98 -17.42
N ILE A 18 17.89 6.88 -18.32
CA ILE A 18 18.28 8.25 -17.96
C ILE A 18 17.11 9.15 -17.56
N ASN A 19 15.86 8.70 -17.76
CA ASN A 19 14.67 9.48 -17.49
C ASN A 19 14.23 9.29 -16.04
N SER A 20 13.79 10.38 -15.40
CA SER A 20 13.21 10.33 -14.07
C SER A 20 11.87 11.06 -14.03
N THR A 21 10.89 10.44 -13.39
CA THR A 21 9.60 11.08 -13.07
C THR A 21 9.53 11.29 -11.57
N THR A 22 9.20 12.52 -11.15
CA THR A 22 8.92 12.83 -9.74
C THR A 22 7.42 12.93 -9.56
N TYR A 23 6.94 12.30 -8.51
CA TYR A 23 5.56 12.09 -8.19
C TYR A 23 5.26 12.84 -6.88
N ASP A 24 4.39 13.85 -6.93
CA ASP A 24 4.07 14.73 -5.80
C ASP A 24 2.65 14.47 -5.29
N VAL A 25 2.49 14.33 -3.97
CA VAL A 25 1.18 14.08 -3.33
C VAL A 25 0.13 15.15 -3.66
N THR A 26 0.56 16.37 -4.00
CA THR A 26 -0.35 17.46 -4.38
C THR A 26 -0.80 17.38 -5.82
N GLU A 27 -0.15 16.59 -6.69
CA GLU A 27 -0.41 16.46 -8.13
C GLU A 27 -1.20 15.20 -8.50
N VAL A 28 -1.64 14.45 -7.48
CA VAL A 28 -2.36 13.17 -7.58
C VAL A 28 -3.70 13.26 -8.33
N GLU A 29 -4.20 14.48 -8.61
CA GLU A 29 -5.37 14.70 -9.49
C GLU A 29 -5.11 14.30 -10.95
N THR A 30 -3.86 14.11 -11.35
CA THR A 30 -3.53 13.72 -12.71
C THR A 30 -3.70 12.21 -12.90
N VAL A 31 -4.57 11.89 -13.85
CA VAL A 31 -4.94 10.62 -14.50
C VAL A 31 -3.82 9.54 -14.63
N GLU A 32 -2.55 9.85 -14.36
CA GLU A 32 -1.42 8.93 -14.46
C GLU A 32 -1.36 7.87 -13.36
N TYR A 33 -1.59 8.17 -12.08
CA TYR A 33 -1.54 7.12 -11.04
C TYR A 33 -2.67 6.10 -11.17
N SER A 34 -3.83 6.54 -11.67
CA SER A 34 -4.94 5.65 -12.02
C SER A 34 -4.65 4.76 -13.24
N LYS A 35 -3.62 5.07 -14.03
CA LYS A 35 -3.12 4.16 -15.06
C LYS A 35 -2.23 3.10 -14.44
N ILE A 36 -1.47 3.40 -13.38
CA ILE A 36 -0.59 2.45 -12.71
C ILE A 36 -1.42 1.57 -11.78
N ILE A 37 -2.13 0.60 -12.36
CA ILE A 37 -2.82 -0.40 -11.56
C ILE A 37 -2.55 -1.83 -12.00
N PHE A 38 -2.47 -2.66 -10.97
CA PHE A 38 -2.05 -4.04 -10.89
C PHE A 38 -2.92 -4.98 -11.71
N SER A 39 -2.64 -5.04 -13.00
CA SER A 39 -2.90 -6.21 -13.83
C SER A 39 -1.57 -6.56 -14.46
N THR A 40 -0.75 -7.27 -13.72
CA THR A 40 0.48 -7.83 -14.25
C THR A 40 0.10 -9.19 -14.83
N GLN A 41 0.70 -9.63 -15.94
CA GLN A 41 0.44 -10.97 -16.48
C GLN A 41 0.64 -12.06 -15.39
N ASN A 42 1.53 -11.77 -14.44
CA ASN A 42 1.82 -12.61 -13.30
C ASN A 42 0.72 -12.64 -12.24
N GLN A 43 -0.26 -11.72 -12.25
CA GLN A 43 -1.37 -11.75 -11.27
C GLN A 43 -2.20 -13.02 -11.40
N GLY A 44 -2.50 -13.47 -12.62
CA GLY A 44 -3.22 -14.73 -12.84
C GLY A 44 -2.44 -15.94 -12.31
N ILE A 45 -1.12 -15.96 -12.54
CA ILE A 45 -0.21 -17.00 -12.04
C ILE A 45 -0.14 -16.97 -10.51
N LEU A 46 -0.07 -15.78 -9.90
CA LEU A 46 -0.06 -15.61 -8.45
C LEU A 46 -1.39 -16.02 -7.83
N ASP A 47 -2.52 -15.70 -8.45
CA ASP A 47 -3.86 -16.10 -8.00
C ASP A 47 -4.03 -17.62 -8.08
N GLU A 48 -3.55 -18.26 -9.16
CA GLU A 48 -3.51 -19.71 -9.30
C GLU A 48 -2.61 -20.35 -8.25
N PHE A 49 -1.41 -19.80 -8.04
CA PHE A 49 -0.48 -20.26 -7.02
C PHE A 49 -1.08 -20.18 -5.62
N VAL A 50 -1.67 -19.04 -5.24
CA VAL A 50 -2.33 -18.85 -3.94
C VAL A 50 -3.51 -19.82 -3.79
N LYS A 51 -4.31 -19.99 -4.84
CA LYS A 51 -5.42 -20.96 -4.86
C LYS A 51 -4.91 -22.39 -4.64
N TYR A 52 -3.89 -22.81 -5.39
CA TYR A 52 -3.26 -24.12 -5.24
C TYR A 52 -2.76 -24.34 -3.82
N CYS A 53 -2.07 -23.35 -3.24
CA CYS A 53 -1.56 -23.43 -1.88
C CYS A 53 -2.70 -23.59 -0.86
N ASN A 54 -3.74 -22.77 -0.95
CA ASN A 54 -4.92 -22.88 -0.09
C ASN A 54 -5.56 -24.27 -0.21
N ASP A 55 -5.79 -24.75 -1.43
CA ASP A 55 -6.34 -26.08 -1.69
C ASP A 55 -5.52 -27.21 -1.06
N ARG A 56 -4.18 -27.13 -1.15
CA ARG A 56 -3.28 -28.14 -0.57
C ARG A 56 -3.32 -28.14 0.95
N ILE A 57 -3.30 -26.96 1.58
CA ILE A 57 -3.39 -26.80 3.04
C ILE A 57 -4.62 -27.53 3.60
N TRP A 58 -5.74 -27.51 2.88
CA TRP A 58 -6.99 -28.17 3.30
C TRP A 58 -7.05 -29.67 3.05
N LYS A 59 -6.25 -30.19 2.11
CA LYS A 59 -6.37 -31.57 1.60
C LYS A 59 -5.34 -32.52 2.18
N VAL A 60 -4.19 -32.03 2.66
CA VAL A 60 -3.08 -32.86 3.15
C VAL A 60 -2.50 -32.32 4.45
N ASN A 61 -1.67 -33.13 5.14
CA ASN A 61 -0.94 -32.66 6.31
C ASN A 61 0.12 -31.59 5.95
N THR A 62 0.60 -30.85 6.95
CA THR A 62 1.48 -29.68 6.75
C THR A 62 2.78 -30.01 6.01
N GLU A 63 3.41 -31.15 6.31
CA GLU A 63 4.68 -31.56 5.68
C GLU A 63 4.50 -31.89 4.18
N LYS A 64 3.42 -32.60 3.86
CA LYS A 64 3.06 -32.88 2.47
C LYS A 64 2.62 -31.60 1.74
N ALA A 65 1.85 -30.72 2.38
CA ALA A 65 1.46 -29.43 1.80
C ALA A 65 2.69 -28.58 1.46
N TYR A 66 3.69 -28.55 2.35
CA TYR A 66 4.94 -27.84 2.12
C TYR A 66 5.67 -28.37 0.88
N THR A 67 5.84 -29.69 0.79
CA THR A 67 6.51 -30.34 -0.35
C THR A 67 5.74 -30.09 -1.65
N ASP A 68 4.43 -30.31 -1.66
CA ASP A 68 3.57 -30.11 -2.83
C ASP A 68 3.58 -28.65 -3.34
N ILE A 69 3.70 -27.67 -2.43
CA ILE A 69 3.79 -26.22 -2.77
C ILE A 69 5.18 -25.87 -3.28
N GLN A 70 6.22 -26.44 -2.68
CA GLN A 70 7.61 -26.25 -3.11
C GLN A 70 7.78 -26.77 -4.55
N ASP A 71 7.31 -27.99 -4.81
CA ASP A 71 7.38 -28.61 -6.14
C ASP A 71 6.57 -27.83 -7.17
N TYR A 72 5.35 -27.40 -6.84
CA TYR A 72 4.56 -26.57 -7.75
C TYR A 72 5.28 -25.27 -8.09
N TYR A 73 5.87 -24.59 -7.10
CA TYR A 73 6.60 -23.35 -7.34
C TYR A 73 7.83 -23.57 -8.21
N ASP A 74 8.59 -24.64 -7.98
CA ASP A 74 9.84 -24.88 -8.70
C ASP A 74 9.58 -25.24 -10.19
N ASN A 75 8.36 -25.65 -10.51
CA ASN A 75 7.88 -25.92 -11.88
C ASN A 75 7.02 -24.78 -12.46
N LEU A 76 6.87 -23.64 -11.78
CA LEU A 76 6.14 -22.50 -12.31
C LEU A 76 6.94 -21.83 -13.44
N GLU A 77 6.46 -21.94 -14.66
CA GLU A 77 6.95 -21.14 -15.79
C GLU A 77 6.49 -19.70 -15.63
N MET A 78 7.43 -18.82 -15.29
CA MET A 78 7.19 -17.38 -15.23
C MET A 78 7.46 -16.80 -16.61
N PRO A 79 6.50 -16.08 -17.23
CA PRO A 79 6.73 -15.44 -18.51
C PRO A 79 7.91 -14.44 -18.39
N ASP A 80 8.72 -14.34 -19.44
CA ASP A 80 9.71 -13.28 -19.55
C ASP A 80 9.01 -11.94 -19.38
N PHE A 81 9.56 -11.09 -18.50
CA PHE A 81 8.96 -9.82 -18.14
C PHE A 81 8.66 -8.98 -19.39
N CYS A 82 7.38 -8.90 -19.75
CA CYS A 82 6.89 -7.96 -20.74
C CYS A 82 6.29 -6.78 -19.99
N TYR A 83 6.92 -5.61 -20.10
CA TYR A 83 6.32 -4.35 -19.68
C TYR A 83 5.09 -4.11 -20.56
N GLN A 84 3.92 -4.57 -20.10
CA GLN A 84 2.66 -4.16 -20.70
C GLN A 84 2.26 -2.84 -20.06
N GLU A 85 1.81 -1.89 -20.88
CA GLU A 85 1.18 -0.67 -20.39
C GLU A 85 0.16 -1.05 -19.32
N PRO A 86 0.15 -0.34 -18.19
CA PRO A 86 -0.62 -0.79 -17.05
C PRO A 86 -2.11 -0.76 -17.40
N PHE A 87 -2.73 -1.94 -17.40
CA PHE A 87 -4.14 -2.09 -17.68
C PHE A 87 -4.94 -1.56 -16.49
N LEU A 88 -5.70 -0.51 -16.77
CA LEU A 88 -6.81 0.04 -16.01
C LEU A 88 -7.59 -1.06 -15.24
N ILE A 89 -7.69 -0.94 -13.91
CA ILE A 89 -8.64 -1.74 -13.11
C ILE A 89 -10.02 -1.63 -13.74
N ASP A 90 -10.74 -2.75 -13.71
CA ASP A 90 -12.17 -2.89 -13.89
C ASP A 90 -13.00 -1.64 -13.44
N TYR A 91 -13.18 -0.69 -14.36
CA TYR A 91 -14.13 0.42 -14.25
C TYR A 91 -15.59 -0.08 -14.34
N ARG A 92 -15.82 -1.36 -14.63
CA ARG A 92 -17.14 -1.85 -15.07
C ARG A 92 -18.10 -2.08 -13.91
N LYS A 93 -17.63 -2.06 -12.65
CA LYS A 93 -18.49 -2.12 -11.46
C LYS A 93 -18.31 -0.90 -10.56
N SER A 94 -19.25 0.03 -10.69
CA SER A 94 -19.50 1.04 -9.66
C SER A 94 -19.80 0.35 -8.33
N LEU A 95 -19.03 0.68 -7.29
CA LEU A 95 -19.27 0.16 -5.95
C LEU A 95 -20.38 0.97 -5.26
N THR A 96 -21.20 0.27 -4.48
CA THR A 96 -22.12 0.90 -3.53
C THR A 96 -21.36 1.44 -2.33
N ALA A 97 -21.91 2.44 -1.63
CA ALA A 97 -21.35 2.95 -0.38
C ALA A 97 -21.03 1.84 0.63
N ARG A 98 -21.93 0.85 0.78
CA ARG A 98 -21.72 -0.31 1.64
C ARG A 98 -20.51 -1.14 1.21
N SER A 99 -20.34 -1.40 -0.08
CA SER A 99 -19.15 -2.13 -0.56
C SER A 99 -17.86 -1.35 -0.40
N ILE A 100 -17.90 -0.01 -0.51
CA ILE A 100 -16.72 0.84 -0.31
C ILE A 100 -16.22 0.75 1.14
N VAL A 101 -17.13 0.69 2.13
CA VAL A 101 -16.78 0.63 3.55
C VAL A 101 -16.32 -0.77 3.99
N TYR A 102 -16.88 -1.84 3.42
CA TYR A 102 -16.75 -3.21 3.98
C TYR A 102 -16.04 -4.23 3.09
N LYS A 103 -15.64 -3.88 1.85
CA LYS A 103 -14.93 -4.80 0.95
C LYS A 103 -13.65 -4.19 0.39
N LYS A 104 -12.52 -4.43 1.05
CA LYS A 104 -11.20 -4.15 0.46
C LYS A 104 -10.17 -5.24 0.75
N MET A 105 -10.39 -6.40 0.14
CA MET A 105 -9.36 -7.45 0.07
C MET A 105 -8.17 -7.06 -0.85
N PHE A 106 -8.29 -5.97 -1.61
CA PHE A 106 -7.32 -5.57 -2.63
C PHE A 106 -7.10 -4.06 -2.66
N LEU A 107 -5.86 -3.66 -2.97
CA LEU A 107 -5.52 -2.28 -3.29
C LEU A 107 -6.33 -1.82 -4.50
N ARG A 108 -7.10 -0.75 -4.33
CA ARG A 108 -7.95 -0.15 -5.38
C ARG A 108 -7.84 1.36 -5.34
N VAL A 109 -7.66 1.95 -6.51
CA VAL A 109 -7.76 3.40 -6.75
C VAL A 109 -9.23 3.74 -7.01
N TYR A 110 -9.70 4.83 -6.41
CA TYR A 110 -11.09 5.28 -6.54
C TYR A 110 -11.22 6.27 -7.69
N ASN A 111 -12.27 6.13 -8.49
CA ASN A 111 -12.64 7.17 -9.45
C ASN A 111 -13.30 8.36 -8.73
N GLU A 112 -13.46 9.48 -9.43
CA GLU A 112 -14.03 10.72 -8.87
C GLU A 112 -15.43 10.52 -8.27
N ARG A 113 -16.27 9.68 -8.87
CA ARG A 113 -17.60 9.37 -8.32
C ARG A 113 -17.51 8.62 -7.00
N GLU A 114 -16.59 7.67 -6.89
CA GLU A 114 -16.35 6.93 -5.64
C GLU A 114 -15.75 7.84 -4.56
N LYS A 115 -14.81 8.71 -4.92
CA LYS A 115 -14.26 9.73 -4.01
C LYS A 115 -15.38 10.64 -3.48
N GLU A 116 -16.27 11.10 -4.34
CA GLU A 116 -17.43 11.90 -3.95
C GLU A 116 -18.34 11.17 -2.96
N VAL A 117 -18.59 9.88 -3.19
CA VAL A 117 -19.36 9.05 -2.23
C VAL A 117 -18.65 8.95 -0.88
N ILE A 118 -17.34 8.74 -0.86
CA ILE A 118 -16.52 8.66 0.36
C ILE A 118 -16.54 9.99 1.13
N LEU A 119 -16.40 11.12 0.43
CA LEU A 119 -16.39 12.46 1.03
C LEU A 119 -17.71 12.78 1.74
N ASN A 120 -18.83 12.19 1.27
CA ASN A 120 -20.16 12.34 1.84
C ASN A 120 -20.50 11.33 2.95
N PHE A 121 -19.55 10.47 3.38
CA PHE A 121 -19.79 9.58 4.51
C PHE A 121 -20.03 10.34 5.82
N THR A 122 -20.77 9.72 6.74
CA THR A 122 -20.75 10.17 8.15
C THR A 122 -19.32 10.05 8.70
N VAL A 123 -18.97 10.83 9.72
CA VAL A 123 -17.61 10.78 10.32
C VAL A 123 -17.21 9.35 10.70
N SER A 124 -18.13 8.60 11.33
CA SER A 124 -17.91 7.20 11.69
C SER A 124 -17.63 6.30 10.48
N ASN A 125 -18.41 6.43 9.39
CA ASN A 125 -18.20 5.65 8.18
C ASN A 125 -16.91 6.05 7.45
N TYR A 126 -16.55 7.33 7.48
CA TYR A 126 -15.30 7.83 6.91
C TYR A 126 -14.08 7.27 7.66
N ILE A 127 -14.07 7.32 9.00
CA ILE A 127 -13.01 6.75 9.82
C ILE A 127 -12.87 5.25 9.55
N LYS A 128 -14.00 4.53 9.53
CA LYS A 128 -14.01 3.08 9.23
C LYS A 128 -13.43 2.79 7.85
N PHE A 129 -13.85 3.56 6.84
CA PHE A 129 -13.31 3.46 5.49
C PHE A 129 -11.80 3.68 5.45
N THR A 130 -11.32 4.78 6.03
CA THR A 130 -9.89 5.16 6.04
C THR A 130 -9.05 4.09 6.73
N LYS A 131 -9.52 3.60 7.88
CA LYS A 131 -8.88 2.50 8.62
C LYS A 131 -8.74 1.25 7.76
N MET A 132 -9.83 0.79 7.12
CA MET A 132 -9.79 -0.39 6.25
C MET A 132 -8.86 -0.21 5.04
N ASP A 133 -8.84 0.98 4.44
CA ASP A 133 -8.01 1.24 3.26
C ASP A 133 -6.51 1.25 3.61
N LEU A 134 -6.13 1.81 4.76
CA LEU A 134 -4.76 1.77 5.27
C LEU A 134 -4.35 0.34 5.70
N LEU A 135 -5.25 -0.41 6.34
CA LEU A 135 -5.01 -1.82 6.68
C LEU A 135 -4.78 -2.68 5.41
N SER A 136 -5.43 -2.36 4.30
CA SER A 136 -5.19 -3.04 3.03
C SER A 136 -3.77 -2.78 2.48
N LEU A 137 -3.22 -1.57 2.67
CA LEU A 137 -1.84 -1.23 2.35
C LEU A 137 -0.84 -1.93 3.28
N LEU A 138 -1.12 -2.01 4.58
CA LEU A 138 -0.30 -2.78 5.51
C LEU A 138 -0.32 -4.28 5.21
N SER A 139 -1.47 -4.80 4.77
CA SER A 139 -1.60 -6.18 4.30
C SER A 139 -0.81 -6.44 3.03
N TYR A 140 -0.72 -5.46 2.13
CA TYR A 140 0.20 -5.52 1.00
C TYR A 140 1.67 -5.61 1.50
N ILE A 141 2.06 -4.79 2.46
CA ILE A 141 3.42 -4.80 3.00
C ILE A 141 3.78 -6.15 3.62
N GLU A 142 2.92 -6.72 4.47
CA GLU A 142 3.22 -7.99 5.13
C GLU A 142 3.44 -9.14 4.14
N LYS A 143 2.75 -9.13 2.99
CA LYS A 143 2.94 -10.13 1.93
C LYS A 143 4.35 -10.14 1.35
N PHE A 144 5.03 -8.99 1.38
CA PHE A 144 6.34 -8.81 0.76
C PHE A 144 7.46 -8.53 1.76
N LYS A 145 7.12 -8.27 3.03
CA LYS A 145 8.05 -8.03 4.12
C LYS A 145 8.86 -9.31 4.45
N PRO A 146 10.19 -9.23 4.45
CA PRO A 146 11.05 -10.35 4.84
C PRO A 146 10.93 -10.67 6.34
N LYS A 147 10.92 -11.98 6.68
CA LYS A 147 10.69 -12.47 8.06
C LYS A 147 11.68 -11.92 9.08
N THR A 148 12.92 -11.66 8.68
CA THR A 148 14.01 -11.23 9.55
C THR A 148 14.00 -9.73 9.84
N LYS A 149 13.14 -8.97 9.16
CA LYS A 149 13.16 -7.52 9.21
C LYS A 149 12.00 -7.02 10.06
N GLU A 150 12.31 -6.36 11.15
CA GLU A 150 11.36 -5.54 11.90
C GLU A 150 11.36 -4.13 11.32
N PHE A 151 10.17 -3.60 11.04
CA PHE A 151 10.02 -2.23 10.56
C PHE A 151 9.84 -1.32 11.76
N LYS A 152 10.53 -0.18 11.74
CA LYS A 152 10.48 0.78 12.84
C LYS A 152 9.16 1.55 12.79
N PHE A 153 8.44 1.54 13.92
CA PHE A 153 7.30 2.43 14.12
C PHE A 153 7.78 3.89 14.03
N PRO A 154 7.12 4.76 13.25
CA PRO A 154 7.53 6.15 13.13
C PRO A 154 7.29 6.89 14.45
N THR A 155 8.22 7.78 14.81
CA THR A 155 8.13 8.63 16.01
C THR A 155 8.10 10.12 15.68
N ASP A 156 8.23 10.47 14.40
CA ASP A 156 8.30 11.83 13.88
C ASP A 156 7.84 11.84 12.41
N LEU A 157 7.88 13.02 11.79
CA LEU A 157 7.47 13.22 10.39
C LEU A 157 8.58 12.97 9.36
N ASN A 158 9.76 12.47 9.76
CA ASN A 158 10.92 12.39 8.86
C ASN A 158 10.62 11.56 7.61
N SER A 159 9.79 10.52 7.71
CA SER A 159 9.43 9.68 6.56
C SER A 159 8.63 10.42 5.48
N PHE A 160 7.84 11.45 5.85
CA PHE A 160 7.15 12.30 4.88
C PHE A 160 8.10 13.23 4.11
N GLU A 161 9.24 13.57 4.72
CA GLU A 161 10.23 14.47 4.14
C GLU A 161 11.28 13.72 3.29
N GLN A 162 11.45 12.42 3.53
CA GLN A 162 12.28 11.56 2.71
C GLN A 162 11.61 11.33 1.35
N VAL A 163 12.39 11.50 0.28
CA VAL A 163 11.95 11.21 -1.08
C VAL A 163 12.40 9.80 -1.46
N PRO A 164 11.55 8.77 -1.37
CA PRO A 164 11.92 7.44 -1.85
C PRO A 164 12.26 7.47 -3.35
N VAL A 165 13.33 6.76 -3.71
CA VAL A 165 13.85 6.68 -5.07
C VAL A 165 13.78 5.24 -5.55
N ILE A 166 12.90 4.95 -6.50
CA ILE A 166 12.74 3.65 -7.14
C ILE A 166 13.51 3.68 -8.46
N ASP A 167 14.68 3.05 -8.51
CA ASP A 167 15.53 3.06 -9.68
C ASP A 167 15.46 1.73 -10.44
N PHE A 168 14.85 1.75 -11.63
CA PHE A 168 14.77 0.55 -12.46
C PHE A 168 16.09 0.21 -13.17
N ASN A 169 17.11 1.06 -13.10
CA ASN A 169 18.41 0.83 -13.75
C ASN A 169 19.45 0.14 -12.88
N GLU A 170 19.23 0.09 -11.57
CA GLU A 170 20.10 -0.65 -10.68
C GLU A 170 20.07 -2.13 -11.10
N ASN A 171 21.22 -2.65 -11.57
CA ASN A 171 21.41 -4.07 -11.88
C ASN A 171 21.52 -4.93 -10.59
N GLU A 172 21.36 -4.33 -9.42
CA GLU A 172 21.47 -5.02 -8.15
C GLU A 172 20.12 -5.59 -7.70
N ARG A 173 20.11 -6.93 -7.65
CA ARG A 173 19.07 -7.78 -7.08
C ARG A 173 19.02 -7.70 -5.55
N THR A 174 19.11 -6.53 -4.94
CA THR A 174 19.18 -6.41 -3.49
C THR A 174 17.76 -6.34 -2.94
N VAL A 175 17.29 -7.47 -2.41
CA VAL A 175 16.11 -7.57 -1.52
C VAL A 175 16.05 -6.39 -0.54
N TYR A 176 17.21 -5.91 -0.09
CA TYR A 176 17.41 -4.72 0.72
C TYR A 176 16.73 -3.45 0.18
N ARG A 177 16.80 -3.14 -1.13
CA ARG A 177 16.11 -1.98 -1.71
C ARG A 177 14.60 -2.08 -1.57
N VAL A 178 14.04 -3.27 -1.82
CA VAL A 178 12.61 -3.51 -1.61
C VAL A 178 12.25 -3.37 -0.14
N GLU A 179 13.09 -3.85 0.78
CA GLU A 179 12.90 -3.65 2.22
C GLU A 179 12.87 -2.17 2.61
N GLU A 180 13.79 -1.35 2.08
CA GLU A 180 13.82 0.11 2.30
C GLU A 180 12.54 0.78 1.79
N TYR A 181 12.09 0.44 0.57
CA TYR A 181 10.85 1.00 0.01
C TYR A 181 9.62 0.58 0.81
N LEU A 182 9.54 -0.68 1.24
CA LEU A 182 8.45 -1.18 2.07
C LEU A 182 8.46 -0.57 3.47
N GLU A 183 9.63 -0.32 4.06
CA GLU A 183 9.75 0.33 5.38
C GLU A 183 9.34 1.81 5.32
N ASN A 184 9.74 2.55 4.28
CA ASN A 184 9.30 3.94 4.09
C ASN A 184 7.77 4.01 3.87
N LEU A 185 7.23 3.14 3.00
CA LEU A 185 5.79 3.03 2.78
C LEU A 185 5.04 2.69 4.08
N TYR A 186 5.57 1.76 4.89
CA TYR A 186 5.02 1.41 6.20
C TYR A 186 4.93 2.62 7.12
N GLN A 187 6.02 3.38 7.27
CA GLN A 187 6.06 4.55 8.15
C GLN A 187 5.04 5.61 7.70
N ASN A 188 4.96 5.88 6.39
CA ASN A 188 3.99 6.83 5.85
C ASN A 188 2.54 6.38 6.08
N ILE A 189 2.25 5.08 5.93
CA ILE A 189 0.91 4.54 6.23
C ILE A 189 0.57 4.71 7.71
N VAL A 190 1.49 4.42 8.63
CA VAL A 190 1.26 4.57 10.07
C VAL A 190 1.04 6.03 10.45
N LEU A 191 1.81 6.96 9.88
CA LEU A 191 1.59 8.39 10.08
C LEU A 191 0.20 8.80 9.61
N ILE A 192 -0.25 8.35 8.43
CA ILE A 192 -1.60 8.65 7.96
C ILE A 192 -2.67 7.90 8.76
N TYR A 193 -2.37 6.74 9.33
CA TYR A 193 -3.28 6.04 10.24
C TYR A 193 -3.56 6.87 11.49
N SER A 194 -2.61 7.67 11.98
CA SER A 194 -2.84 8.56 13.12
C SER A 194 -4.00 9.55 12.89
N THR A 195 -4.29 9.93 11.64
CA THR A 195 -5.33 10.92 11.31
C THR A 195 -6.75 10.42 11.58
N ILE A 196 -6.94 9.13 11.81
CA ILE A 196 -8.26 8.59 12.20
C ILE A 196 -8.73 9.13 13.55
N TYR A 197 -7.80 9.59 14.39
CA TYR A 197 -8.08 10.20 15.70
C TYR A 197 -8.28 11.71 15.63
N SER A 198 -8.26 12.30 14.43
CA SER A 198 -8.43 13.75 14.25
C SER A 198 -9.89 14.18 14.41
N ASP A 199 -10.12 15.27 15.15
CA ASP A 199 -11.43 15.95 15.20
C ASP A 199 -11.80 16.61 13.86
N ARG A 200 -10.81 16.79 12.97
CA ARG A 200 -10.99 17.37 11.62
C ARG A 200 -11.59 16.39 10.62
N ASN A 201 -11.86 15.15 11.01
CA ASN A 201 -12.55 14.16 10.17
C ASN A 201 -14.00 14.56 9.82
N SER A 202 -14.54 15.66 10.35
CA SER A 202 -15.79 16.28 9.90
C SER A 202 -15.61 17.26 8.72
N ASP A 203 -14.41 17.80 8.51
CA ASP A 203 -14.09 18.75 7.46
C ASP A 203 -13.83 18.03 6.13
N ARG A 204 -14.65 18.34 5.12
CA ARG A 204 -14.54 17.80 3.78
C ARG A 204 -13.18 18.08 3.12
N SER A 205 -12.60 19.26 3.34
CA SER A 205 -11.29 19.62 2.78
C SER A 205 -10.21 18.73 3.37
N TYR A 206 -10.23 18.53 4.69
CA TYR A 206 -9.32 17.63 5.38
C TYR A 206 -9.47 16.17 4.89
N ARG A 207 -10.71 15.68 4.73
CA ARG A 207 -10.95 14.35 4.13
C ARG A 207 -10.36 14.22 2.72
N THR A 208 -10.50 15.26 1.91
CA THR A 208 -9.94 15.29 0.55
C THR A 208 -8.42 15.15 0.58
N MET A 209 -7.74 15.84 1.50
CA MET A 209 -6.28 15.71 1.69
C MET A 209 -5.88 14.27 2.00
N ILE A 210 -6.58 13.61 2.94
CA ILE A 210 -6.31 12.22 3.32
C ILE A 210 -6.54 11.25 2.16
N ILE A 211 -7.64 11.40 1.41
CA ILE A 211 -7.92 10.56 0.23
C ILE A 211 -6.81 10.71 -0.82
N ASN A 212 -6.31 11.92 -1.03
CA ASN A 212 -5.20 12.18 -1.95
C ASN A 212 -3.91 11.51 -1.48
N VAL A 213 -3.58 11.59 -0.19
CA VAL A 213 -2.41 10.89 0.36
C VAL A 213 -2.56 9.37 0.25
N ILE A 214 -3.72 8.79 0.57
CA ILE A 214 -3.95 7.35 0.41
C ILE A 214 -3.79 6.93 -1.06
N SER A 215 -4.25 7.75 -2.00
CA SER A 215 -4.10 7.49 -3.44
C SER A 215 -2.62 7.54 -3.85
N TYR A 216 -1.85 8.49 -3.33
CA TYR A 216 -0.40 8.55 -3.49
C TYR A 216 0.31 7.30 -2.98
N LEU A 217 0.00 6.84 -1.74
CA LEU A 217 0.61 5.64 -1.15
C LEU A 217 0.30 4.37 -1.95
N LYS A 218 -0.88 4.29 -2.58
CA LYS A 218 -1.22 3.19 -3.49
C LYS A 218 -0.39 3.24 -4.78
N GLY A 219 -0.14 4.43 -5.31
CA GLY A 219 0.76 4.63 -6.45
C GLY A 219 2.17 4.16 -6.14
N GLU A 220 2.70 4.55 -4.97
CA GLU A 220 4.00 4.09 -4.48
C GLU A 220 4.06 2.56 -4.37
N ALA A 221 3.06 1.92 -3.75
CA ALA A 221 2.97 0.45 -3.68
C ALA A 221 2.98 -0.21 -5.08
N ALA A 222 2.36 0.42 -6.07
CA ALA A 222 2.34 -0.07 -7.46
C ALA A 222 3.71 -0.01 -8.12
N HIS A 223 4.48 1.05 -7.90
CA HIS A 223 5.85 1.13 -8.40
C HIS A 223 6.79 0.13 -7.71
N ILE A 224 6.64 -0.06 -6.40
CA ILE A 224 7.40 -1.10 -5.67
C ILE A 224 7.11 -2.47 -6.28
N THR A 225 5.85 -2.76 -6.60
CA THR A 225 5.49 -4.02 -7.26
C THR A 225 6.10 -4.16 -8.64
N SER A 226 6.01 -3.12 -9.47
CA SER A 226 6.59 -3.13 -10.81
C SER A 226 8.11 -3.37 -10.75
N PHE A 227 8.79 -2.77 -9.76
CA PHE A 227 10.19 -3.01 -9.50
C PHE A 227 10.48 -4.45 -9.05
N MET A 228 9.65 -4.99 -8.14
CA MET A 228 9.76 -6.40 -7.71
C MET A 228 9.55 -7.37 -8.87
N GLU A 229 8.67 -7.06 -9.82
CA GLU A 229 8.41 -7.92 -10.98
C GLU A 229 9.52 -7.89 -12.00
N LYS A 230 10.03 -6.71 -12.36
CA LYS A 230 11.21 -6.59 -13.23
C LYS A 230 12.38 -7.42 -12.72
N ASN A 231 12.51 -7.54 -11.39
CA ASN A 231 13.57 -8.27 -10.72
C ASN A 231 13.19 -9.70 -10.30
N ASN A 232 12.03 -10.22 -10.71
CA ASN A 232 11.53 -11.56 -10.34
C ASN A 232 11.47 -11.82 -8.81
N LEU A 233 11.28 -10.77 -8.01
CA LEU A 233 11.23 -10.83 -6.55
C LEU A 233 9.80 -11.05 -6.02
N ARG A 234 8.78 -10.60 -6.75
CA ARG A 234 7.37 -10.63 -6.29
C ARG A 234 6.91 -12.06 -5.96
N THR A 235 7.11 -13.00 -6.89
CA THR A 235 6.73 -14.42 -6.71
C THR A 235 7.53 -15.08 -5.59
N LYS A 236 8.83 -14.75 -5.49
CA LYS A 236 9.72 -15.25 -4.43
C LYS A 236 9.24 -14.84 -3.04
N PHE A 237 8.85 -13.58 -2.87
CA PHE A 237 8.28 -13.11 -1.60
C PHE A 237 6.90 -13.71 -1.34
N MET A 238 6.06 -13.86 -2.38
CA MET A 238 4.74 -14.45 -2.20
C MET A 238 4.81 -15.91 -1.74
N LYS A 239 5.70 -16.71 -2.32
CA LYS A 239 6.01 -18.06 -1.85
C LYS A 239 6.37 -18.06 -0.36
N ARG A 240 7.30 -17.20 0.05
CA ARG A 240 7.74 -17.09 1.45
C ARG A 240 6.57 -16.76 2.38
N TYR A 241 5.71 -15.83 1.99
CA TYR A 241 4.54 -15.46 2.77
C TYR A 241 3.55 -16.61 2.92
N VAL A 242 3.24 -17.32 1.83
CA VAL A 242 2.33 -18.48 1.87
C VAL A 242 2.91 -19.57 2.77
N LEU A 243 4.18 -19.92 2.58
CA LEU A 243 4.85 -20.93 3.41
C LEU A 243 4.92 -20.51 4.89
N LYS A 244 5.10 -19.22 5.20
CA LYS A 244 5.10 -18.68 6.58
C LYS A 244 3.73 -18.84 7.27
N ASN A 245 2.65 -18.73 6.49
CA ASN A 245 1.28 -18.77 7.01
C ASN A 245 0.60 -20.13 6.78
N LEU A 246 1.35 -21.15 6.35
CA LEU A 246 0.89 -22.55 6.31
C LEU A 246 0.29 -22.95 7.66
N GLY A 247 -0.97 -23.40 7.64
CA GLY A 247 -1.69 -23.83 8.85
C GLY A 247 -2.20 -22.70 9.76
N LYS A 248 -1.98 -21.43 9.39
CA LYS A 248 -2.63 -20.28 10.03
C LYS A 248 -3.86 -19.86 9.24
N TYR A 249 -4.97 -19.64 9.93
CA TYR A 249 -6.15 -19.04 9.31
C TYR A 249 -5.84 -17.58 8.97
N ILE A 250 -5.76 -17.25 7.67
CA ILE A 250 -5.50 -15.88 7.17
C ILE A 250 -6.64 -14.90 7.52
N THR A 251 -7.78 -15.41 8.02
CA THR A 251 -9.03 -14.67 8.21
C THR A 251 -8.98 -13.56 9.27
N ASN A 252 -7.98 -13.52 10.16
CA ASN A 252 -7.92 -12.52 11.25
C ASN A 252 -6.77 -11.52 11.11
N PHE A 253 -6.04 -11.53 10.00
CA PHE A 253 -4.82 -10.73 9.86
C PHE A 253 -5.07 -9.21 9.95
N GLU A 254 -6.18 -8.71 9.42
CA GLU A 254 -6.55 -7.29 9.54
C GLU A 254 -6.90 -6.89 10.98
N GLU A 255 -7.54 -7.79 11.72
CA GLU A 255 -7.83 -7.60 13.15
C GLU A 255 -6.54 -7.59 13.97
N GLU A 256 -5.58 -8.46 13.64
CA GLU A 256 -4.24 -8.47 14.26
C GLU A 256 -3.46 -7.18 13.96
N LEU A 257 -3.43 -6.74 12.70
CA LEU A 257 -2.80 -5.46 12.32
C LEU A 257 -3.46 -4.28 13.02
N SER A 258 -4.80 -4.23 13.00
CA SER A 258 -5.56 -3.20 13.68
C SER A 258 -5.24 -3.19 15.17
N SER A 259 -5.30 -4.35 15.83
CA SER A 259 -5.01 -4.48 17.26
C SER A 259 -3.59 -4.06 17.58
N SER A 260 -2.62 -4.41 16.72
CA SER A 260 -1.23 -4.00 16.88
C SER A 260 -1.06 -2.48 16.82
N LEU A 261 -1.76 -1.78 15.92
CA LEU A 261 -1.71 -0.31 15.87
C LEU A 261 -2.51 0.32 17.01
N ASP A 262 -3.70 -0.20 17.29
CA ASP A 262 -4.58 0.33 18.32
C ASP A 262 -3.96 0.17 19.72
N SER A 263 -3.06 -0.81 19.92
CA SER A 263 -2.25 -0.93 21.15
C SER A 263 -1.29 0.26 21.40
N ARG A 264 -1.03 1.06 20.35
CA ARG A 264 -0.16 2.25 20.35
C ARG A 264 -0.97 3.54 20.25
N ILE A 265 -2.21 3.55 20.74
CA ILE A 265 -3.14 4.69 20.59
C ILE A 265 -2.58 6.01 21.14
N SER A 266 -1.82 5.99 22.24
CA SER A 266 -1.21 7.20 22.82
C SER A 266 -0.17 7.83 21.88
N GLU A 267 0.66 6.99 21.25
CA GLU A 267 1.69 7.40 20.28
C GLU A 267 1.01 7.96 19.02
N LEU A 268 0.00 7.25 18.49
CA LEU A 268 -0.78 7.69 17.33
C LEU A 268 -1.50 9.02 17.60
N THR A 269 -2.14 9.18 18.76
CA THR A 269 -2.84 10.43 19.12
C THR A 269 -1.86 11.60 19.26
N THR A 270 -0.63 11.33 19.70
CA THR A 270 0.41 12.37 19.79
C THR A 270 0.85 12.82 18.40
N MET A 271 1.10 11.88 17.49
CA MET A 271 1.54 12.17 16.11
C MET A 271 0.45 12.85 15.28
N GLU A 272 -0.82 12.58 15.54
CA GLU A 272 -1.95 13.09 14.75
C GLU A 272 -1.87 14.60 14.54
N LYS A 273 -1.54 15.38 15.58
CA LYS A 273 -1.49 16.84 15.50
C LYS A 273 -0.44 17.32 14.51
N ASP A 274 0.74 16.72 14.56
CA ASP A 274 1.86 17.07 13.70
C ASP A 274 1.57 16.66 12.25
N VAL A 275 0.99 15.48 12.04
CA VAL A 275 0.56 14.98 10.73
C VAL A 275 -0.52 15.90 10.15
N SER A 276 -1.55 16.22 10.92
CA SER A 276 -2.64 17.11 10.51
C SER A 276 -2.17 18.51 10.13
N GLN A 277 -1.19 19.04 10.87
CA GLN A 277 -0.59 20.34 10.56
C GLN A 277 0.25 20.27 9.29
N TYR A 278 1.07 19.22 9.13
CA TYR A 278 1.86 18.98 7.94
C TYR A 278 0.98 18.93 6.68
N LEU A 279 -0.10 18.13 6.72
CA LEU A 279 -1.04 17.99 5.60
C LEU A 279 -1.71 19.33 5.24
N SER A 280 -2.17 20.10 6.22
CA SER A 280 -2.71 21.44 5.97
C SER A 280 -1.72 22.33 5.22
N ASN A 281 -0.46 22.32 5.65
CA ASN A 281 0.57 23.20 5.09
C ASN A 281 0.89 22.87 3.62
N ILE A 282 0.95 21.59 3.26
CA ILE A 282 1.29 21.18 1.89
C ILE A 282 0.14 21.42 0.90
N PHE A 283 -1.12 21.27 1.32
CA PHE A 283 -2.27 21.48 0.45
C PHE A 283 -2.77 22.94 0.40
N GLN A 284 -2.44 23.79 1.39
CA GLN A 284 -2.74 25.22 1.34
C GLN A 284 -1.86 26.01 0.36
N LYS A 285 -0.62 25.55 0.09
CA LYS A 285 0.31 26.21 -0.84
C LYS A 285 -0.19 26.30 -2.29
N LYS A 286 -1.19 25.51 -2.70
CA LYS A 286 -1.73 25.50 -4.07
C LYS A 286 -2.78 26.57 -4.38
N LYS A 287 -3.20 27.39 -3.41
CA LYS A 287 -4.26 28.40 -3.59
C LYS A 287 -3.77 29.77 -4.10
N TYR A 288 -2.51 29.91 -4.50
CA TYR A 288 -1.93 31.16 -5.00
C TYR A 288 -1.23 30.96 -6.35
#